data_AF-A0A7C2C3B0-F1
#
_entry.id   AF-A0A7C2C3B0-F1
#
_cell.length_a   1.000
_cell.length_b   1.000
_cell.length_c   1.000
_cell.angle_alpha   90.00
_cell.angle_beta   90.00
_cell.angle_gamma   90.00
#
_symmetry.space_group_name_H-M   'P 1'
#
loop_
_entity.id
_entity.type
_entity.pdbx_description
1 polymer ?
#
loop_
_entity_poly.entity_id
_entity_poly.type
_entity_poly.pdbx_seq_one_letter_code
_entity_poly.pdbx_strand_id
1 'polypeptide(L)'
;MPRVGEKPPAPPQGLGGGGGGKEGFPLPHTGLLVLLAALTSLFAALVSAYVVRMGLPDWRSLPKPPLLWLNTLLLLLASLALERGARLWEGGALREARPWARAGGALGLGFLAGQLLAWRLLLGAGYAPAGNPAGAFFYLVTGLHGLHLLGGGVALAWALARDGRGLRACAWYWHYLLGVWLLLFALLLGS
;
A
#
# COMPACT_ATOMS: atom_id res chain seq x y z
N MET A 1 -12.38 83.70 25.18
CA MET A 1 -11.42 82.63 24.83
C MET A 1 -12.20 81.36 24.51
N PRO A 2 -12.29 80.92 23.24
CA PRO A 2 -13.06 79.75 22.82
C PRO A 2 -12.22 78.45 22.85
N ARG A 3 -12.78 77.33 23.30
CA ARG A 3 -12.14 76.00 23.32
C ARG A 3 -12.15 75.39 21.91
N VAL A 4 -10.95 75.00 21.45
CA VAL A 4 -10.68 74.25 20.22
C VAL A 4 -10.67 72.75 20.54
N GLY A 5 -11.34 71.92 19.73
CA GLY A 5 -10.83 70.56 19.46
C GLY A 5 -11.74 69.34 19.71
N GLU A 6 -12.99 69.30 19.25
CA GLU A 6 -13.68 68.01 19.07
C GLU A 6 -13.63 67.57 17.60
N LYS A 7 -13.01 66.41 17.37
CA LYS A 7 -12.90 65.74 16.06
C LYS A 7 -14.19 64.94 15.79
N PRO A 8 -14.76 64.98 14.57
CA PRO A 8 -15.99 64.24 14.24
C PRO A 8 -15.84 62.71 14.38
N PRO A 9 -16.92 61.97 14.70
CA PRO A 9 -16.89 60.51 14.82
C PRO A 9 -16.55 59.84 13.48
N ALA A 10 -15.77 58.75 13.54
CA ALA A 10 -15.33 58.01 12.37
C ALA A 10 -16.50 57.30 11.66
N PRO A 11 -16.49 57.22 10.31
CA PRO A 11 -17.51 56.48 9.56
C PRO A 11 -17.42 54.97 9.83
N PRO A 12 -18.55 54.23 9.70
CA PRO A 12 -18.56 52.80 9.91
C PRO A 12 -17.59 52.11 8.95
N GLN A 13 -16.71 51.27 9.51
CA GLN A 13 -15.78 50.46 8.74
C GLN A 13 -16.59 49.54 7.83
N GLY A 14 -16.54 49.82 6.54
CA GLY A 14 -17.11 48.99 5.50
C GLY A 14 -16.55 47.58 5.58
N LEU A 15 -17.43 46.62 5.32
CA LEU A 15 -17.13 45.23 5.00
C LEU A 15 -16.29 45.19 3.72
N GLY A 16 -15.00 45.46 3.86
CA GLY A 16 -13.98 45.29 2.84
C GLY A 16 -13.46 43.86 2.90
N GLY A 17 -13.77 43.11 1.85
CA GLY A 17 -13.38 41.72 1.69
C GLY A 17 -11.87 41.47 1.73
N GLY A 18 -11.54 40.20 1.91
CA GLY A 18 -10.18 39.73 1.80
C GLY A 18 -9.98 38.43 2.57
N GLY A 19 -9.85 37.33 1.85
CA GLY A 19 -9.42 36.09 2.47
C GLY A 19 -9.84 34.89 1.65
N GLY A 20 -9.20 34.73 0.50
CA GLY A 20 -9.39 33.58 -0.37
C GLY A 20 -9.40 32.28 0.42
N GLY A 21 -10.40 31.46 0.12
CA GLY A 21 -10.39 30.03 0.42
C GLY A 21 -9.18 29.41 -0.26
N LYS A 22 -8.03 29.52 0.39
CA LYS A 22 -6.98 28.53 0.26
C LYS A 22 -7.57 27.29 0.88
N GLU A 23 -8.36 26.56 0.10
CA GLU A 23 -8.45 25.11 0.24
C GLU A 23 -7.06 24.57 -0.13
N GLY A 24 -6.09 24.86 0.74
CA GLY A 24 -4.82 24.18 0.75
C GLY A 24 -5.17 22.78 1.17
N PHE A 25 -5.29 21.88 0.20
CA PHE A 25 -5.40 20.45 0.44
C PHE A 25 -4.31 20.07 1.46
N PRO A 26 -4.66 19.76 2.71
CA PRO A 26 -3.65 19.45 3.69
C PRO A 26 -3.12 18.05 3.36
N LEU A 27 -1.81 17.99 3.19
CA LEU A 27 -0.96 16.88 3.62
C LEU A 27 -0.72 15.71 2.63
N PRO A 28 0.43 15.02 2.78
CA PRO A 28 0.83 13.78 2.06
C PRO A 28 -0.22 12.66 1.94
N HIS A 29 -1.38 12.76 2.59
CA HIS A 29 -2.48 11.80 2.48
C HIS A 29 -3.17 11.80 1.12
N THR A 30 -3.29 12.93 0.42
CA THR A 30 -3.94 12.96 -0.91
C THR A 30 -3.15 12.17 -1.94
N GLY A 31 -1.82 12.28 -1.93
CA GLY A 31 -0.96 11.49 -2.81
C GLY A 31 -1.07 9.99 -2.53
N LEU A 32 -1.13 9.59 -1.25
CA LEU A 32 -1.34 8.20 -0.86
C LEU A 32 -2.71 7.69 -1.32
N LEU A 33 -3.78 8.47 -1.15
CA LEU A 33 -5.13 8.08 -1.55
C LEU A 33 -5.27 7.94 -3.07
N VAL A 34 -4.72 8.88 -3.84
CA VAL A 34 -4.72 8.80 -5.31
C VAL A 34 -3.92 7.58 -5.77
N LEU A 35 -2.76 7.32 -5.15
CA LEU A 35 -1.99 6.11 -5.42
C LEU A 35 -2.83 4.86 -5.13
N LEU A 36 -3.40 4.74 -3.93
CA LEU A 36 -4.23 3.59 -3.55
C LEU A 36 -5.44 3.40 -4.46
N ALA A 37 -6.09 4.49 -4.90
CA ALA A 37 -7.19 4.42 -5.87
C ALA A 37 -6.71 3.90 -7.22
N ALA A 38 -5.58 4.40 -7.74
CA ALA A 38 -4.99 3.93 -8.98
C ALA A 38 -4.59 2.45 -8.90
N LEU A 39 -3.99 2.02 -7.78
CA LEU A 39 -3.65 0.62 -7.53
C LEU A 39 -4.90 -0.25 -7.51
N THR A 40 -5.96 0.21 -6.85
CA THR A 40 -7.22 -0.52 -6.75
C THR A 40 -7.86 -0.70 -8.12
N SER A 41 -7.92 0.34 -8.93
CA SER A 41 -8.43 0.27 -10.30
C SER A 41 -7.62 -0.69 -11.19
N LEU A 42 -6.29 -0.67 -11.05
CA LEU A 42 -5.39 -1.57 -11.78
C LEU A 42 -5.63 -3.04 -11.41
N PHE A 43 -5.65 -3.36 -10.10
CA PHE A 43 -5.91 -4.72 -9.63
C PHE A 43 -7.34 -5.17 -9.97
N ALA A 44 -8.33 -4.29 -9.87
CA ALA A 44 -9.71 -4.60 -10.25
C ALA A 44 -9.84 -4.97 -11.74
N ALA A 45 -9.17 -4.22 -12.63
CA ALA A 45 -9.15 -4.54 -14.05
C ALA A 45 -8.50 -5.90 -14.33
N LEU A 46 -7.38 -6.21 -13.66
CA LEU A 46 -6.68 -7.50 -13.78
C LEU A 46 -7.54 -8.67 -13.26
N VAL A 47 -8.20 -8.50 -12.13
CA VAL A 47 -9.11 -9.51 -11.57
C VAL A 47 -10.31 -9.75 -12.48
N SER A 48 -10.90 -8.68 -13.05
CA SER A 48 -11.98 -8.80 -14.03
C SER A 48 -11.54 -9.61 -15.26
N ALA A 49 -10.38 -9.28 -15.83
CA ALA A 49 -9.80 -10.01 -16.95
C ALA A 49 -9.52 -11.50 -16.62
N TYR A 50 -9.03 -11.77 -15.39
CA TYR A 50 -8.81 -13.13 -14.90
C TYR A 50 -10.10 -13.95 -14.83
N VAL A 51 -11.15 -13.37 -14.25
CA VAL A 51 -12.47 -14.03 -14.11
C VAL A 51 -13.09 -14.34 -15.47
N VAL A 52 -13.00 -13.40 -16.43
CA VAL A 52 -13.47 -13.64 -17.79
C VAL A 52 -12.68 -14.77 -18.45
N ARG A 53 -11.35 -14.78 -18.30
CA ARG A 53 -10.50 -15.80 -18.94
C ARG A 53 -10.66 -17.19 -18.33
N MET A 54 -10.98 -17.30 -17.04
CA MET A 54 -11.32 -18.57 -16.38
C MET A 54 -12.49 -19.31 -17.04
N GLY A 55 -13.41 -18.59 -17.68
CA GLY A 55 -14.57 -19.18 -18.35
C GLY A 55 -14.27 -19.78 -19.73
N LEU A 56 -13.04 -19.68 -20.24
CA LEU A 56 -12.68 -20.19 -21.57
C LEU A 56 -12.06 -21.60 -21.51
N PRO A 57 -12.25 -22.40 -22.58
CA PRO A 57 -11.87 -23.82 -22.61
C PRO A 57 -10.35 -24.08 -22.64
N ASP A 58 -9.53 -23.05 -22.87
CA ASP A 58 -8.06 -23.11 -22.82
C ASP A 58 -7.49 -22.98 -21.40
N TRP A 59 -8.35 -22.78 -20.39
CA TRP A 59 -7.92 -22.63 -19.00
C TRP A 59 -7.38 -23.92 -18.40
N ARG A 60 -6.16 -23.85 -17.85
CA ARG A 60 -5.56 -24.93 -17.06
C ARG A 60 -5.13 -24.41 -15.70
N SER A 61 -5.70 -24.94 -14.62
CA SER A 61 -5.34 -24.54 -13.27
C SER A 61 -3.87 -24.86 -12.97
N LEU A 62 -3.21 -23.94 -12.26
CA LEU A 62 -1.82 -24.13 -11.85
C LEU A 62 -1.76 -25.04 -10.61
N PRO A 63 -0.75 -25.90 -10.49
CA PRO A 63 -0.51 -26.64 -9.26
C PRO A 63 -0.23 -25.64 -8.14
N LYS A 64 -0.93 -25.79 -7.02
CA LYS A 64 -0.95 -24.85 -5.89
C LYS A 64 0.22 -25.18 -4.95
N PRO A 65 1.35 -24.46 -4.96
CA PRO A 65 2.49 -24.82 -4.13
C PRO A 65 2.13 -24.53 -2.67
N PRO A 66 2.43 -25.44 -1.71
CA PRO A 66 2.19 -25.19 -0.28
C PRO A 66 2.96 -23.96 0.23
N LEU A 67 4.03 -23.57 -0.49
CA LEU A 67 4.80 -22.35 -0.26
C LEU A 67 3.95 -21.07 -0.25
N LEU A 68 2.82 -21.04 -0.98
CA LEU A 68 1.93 -19.87 -0.98
C LEU A 68 1.31 -19.62 0.41
N TRP A 69 1.03 -20.66 1.18
CA TRP A 69 0.52 -20.51 2.55
C TRP A 69 1.57 -19.90 3.48
N LEU A 70 2.82 -20.32 3.34
CA LEU A 70 3.94 -19.73 4.07
C LEU A 70 4.10 -18.24 3.70
N ASN A 71 4.02 -17.90 2.42
CA ASN A 71 4.07 -16.50 1.97
C ASN A 71 2.95 -15.67 2.60
N THR A 72 1.71 -16.17 2.60
CA THR A 72 0.58 -15.47 3.23
C THR A 72 0.80 -15.27 4.73
N LEU A 73 1.33 -16.28 5.44
CA LEU A 73 1.70 -16.15 6.85
C LEU A 73 2.79 -15.10 7.08
N LEU A 74 3.83 -15.08 6.25
CA LEU A 74 4.89 -14.07 6.34
C LEU A 74 4.35 -12.65 6.17
N LEU A 75 3.45 -12.44 5.20
CA LEU A 75 2.85 -11.14 4.94
C LEU A 75 1.91 -10.70 6.07
N LEU A 76 1.15 -11.64 6.65
CA LEU A 76 0.33 -11.40 7.85
C LEU A 76 1.19 -10.97 9.04
N LEU A 77 2.27 -11.70 9.32
CA LEU A 77 3.20 -11.36 10.38
C LEU A 77 3.89 -10.01 10.12
N ALA A 78 4.23 -9.70 8.87
CA ALA A 78 4.81 -8.42 8.48
C ALA A 78 3.87 -7.26 8.80
N SER A 79 2.59 -7.41 8.44
CA SER A 79 1.52 -6.44 8.71
C SER A 79 1.35 -6.23 10.22
N LEU A 80 1.28 -7.30 11.03
CA LEU A 80 1.17 -7.19 12.48
C LEU A 80 2.38 -6.51 13.13
N ALA A 81 3.59 -6.85 12.66
CA ALA A 81 4.82 -6.23 13.15
C ALA A 81 4.85 -4.73 12.84
N LEU A 82 4.46 -4.32 11.63
CA LEU A 82 4.39 -2.90 11.25
C LEU A 82 3.32 -2.14 12.01
N GLU A 83 2.15 -2.75 12.23
CA GLU A 83 1.09 -2.16 13.03
C GLU A 83 1.56 -1.94 14.48
N ARG A 84 2.28 -2.91 15.06
CA ARG A 84 2.85 -2.77 16.40
C ARG A 84 3.89 -1.66 16.45
N GLY A 85 4.77 -1.58 15.45
CA GLY A 85 5.77 -0.52 15.30
C GLY A 85 5.13 0.87 15.16
N ALA A 86 4.08 1.00 14.36
CA ALA A 86 3.35 2.25 14.17
C ALA A 86 2.71 2.75 15.48
N ARG A 87 2.06 1.86 16.25
CA ARG A 87 1.47 2.22 17.55
C ARG A 87 2.52 2.66 18.58
N LEU A 88 3.68 1.99 18.62
CA LEU A 88 4.78 2.39 19.50
C LEU A 88 5.35 3.75 19.14
N TRP A 89 5.45 4.04 17.84
CA TRP A 89 5.91 5.35 17.36
C TRP A 89 4.93 6.46 17.74
N GLU A 90 3.62 6.24 17.60
CA GLU A 90 2.59 7.20 18.03
C GLU A 90 2.61 7.44 19.55
N GLY A 91 2.95 6.42 20.33
CA GLY A 91 3.17 6.54 21.78
C GLY A 91 4.51 7.20 22.18
N GLY A 92 5.29 7.70 21.22
CA GLY A 92 6.60 8.35 21.47
C GLY A 92 7.76 7.38 21.69
N ALA A 93 7.54 6.07 21.68
CA ALA A 93 8.54 5.04 21.91
C ALA A 93 9.28 4.63 20.63
N LEU A 94 9.88 5.59 19.91
CA LEU A 94 10.55 5.33 18.62
C LEU A 94 11.66 4.27 18.72
N ARG A 95 12.38 4.20 19.84
CA ARG A 95 13.44 3.21 20.06
C ARG A 95 12.90 1.78 20.03
N GLU A 96 11.67 1.60 20.53
CA GLU A 96 10.96 0.32 20.52
C GLU A 96 10.24 0.09 19.19
N ALA A 97 9.77 1.14 18.50
CA ALA A 97 9.13 1.01 17.20
C ALA A 97 10.06 0.49 16.08
N ARG A 98 11.34 0.91 16.09
CA ARG A 98 12.34 0.58 15.07
C ARG A 98 12.53 -0.94 14.84
N PRO A 99 12.75 -1.79 15.85
CA PRO A 99 12.91 -3.23 15.64
C PRO A 99 11.66 -3.88 15.03
N TRP A 100 10.45 -3.49 15.47
CA TRP A 100 9.20 -3.98 14.90
C TRP A 100 9.05 -3.63 13.42
N ALA A 101 9.37 -2.40 13.05
CA ALA A 101 9.29 -1.98 11.66
C ALA A 101 10.33 -2.69 10.78
N ARG A 102 11.56 -2.90 11.30
CA ARG A 102 12.60 -3.69 10.61
C ARG A 102 12.18 -5.15 10.44
N ALA A 103 11.59 -5.76 11.47
CA ALA A 103 11.06 -7.11 11.40
C ALA A 103 9.96 -7.22 10.34
N GLY A 104 9.03 -6.27 10.29
CA GLY A 104 8.01 -6.21 9.24
C GLY A 104 8.59 -6.10 7.83
N GLY A 105 9.57 -5.22 7.63
CA GLY A 105 10.29 -5.12 6.36
C GLY A 105 11.01 -6.42 5.98
N ALA A 106 11.70 -7.06 6.92
CA ALA A 106 12.39 -8.34 6.69
C ALA A 106 11.42 -9.47 6.34
N LEU A 107 10.26 -9.55 6.99
CA LEU A 107 9.21 -10.51 6.66
C LEU A 107 8.64 -10.29 5.25
N GLY A 108 8.48 -9.03 4.81
CA GLY A 108 8.11 -8.73 3.43
C GLY A 108 9.18 -9.09 2.41
N LEU A 109 10.47 -8.94 2.74
CA LEU A 109 11.55 -9.47 1.90
C LEU A 109 11.50 -11.01 1.84
N GLY A 110 11.19 -11.67 2.95
CA GLY A 110 10.95 -13.11 3.00
C GLY A 110 9.81 -13.54 2.07
N PHE A 111 8.70 -12.79 2.04
CA PHE A 111 7.62 -13.00 1.08
C PHE A 111 8.10 -12.91 -0.37
N LEU A 112 8.90 -11.89 -0.72
CA LEU A 112 9.45 -11.76 -2.08
C LEU A 112 10.35 -12.93 -2.46
N ALA A 113 11.21 -13.37 -1.53
CA ALA A 113 12.05 -14.55 -1.73
C ALA A 113 11.21 -15.82 -1.93
N GLY A 114 10.17 -16.01 -1.12
CA GLY A 114 9.24 -17.12 -1.27
C GLY A 114 8.47 -17.06 -2.59
N GLN A 115 8.10 -15.87 -3.07
CA GLN A 115 7.45 -15.69 -4.36
C GLN A 115 8.38 -16.03 -5.53
N LEU A 116 9.64 -15.60 -5.48
CA LEU A 116 10.66 -15.98 -6.47
C LEU A 116 10.91 -17.49 -6.47
N LEU A 117 10.91 -18.14 -5.31
CA LEU A 117 11.02 -19.59 -5.23
C LEU A 117 9.79 -20.29 -5.84
N ALA A 118 8.58 -19.80 -5.56
CA ALA A 118 7.36 -20.31 -6.18
C ALA A 118 7.42 -20.22 -7.71
N TRP A 119 7.90 -19.10 -8.24
CA TRP A 119 8.12 -18.91 -9.68
C TRP A 119 9.13 -19.93 -10.23
N ARG A 120 10.26 -20.12 -9.55
CA ARG A 120 11.28 -21.10 -9.99
C ARG A 120 10.74 -22.53 -10.00
N LEU A 121 9.94 -22.91 -9.00
CA LEU A 121 9.31 -24.24 -8.94
C LEU A 121 8.31 -24.43 -10.09
N LEU A 122 7.47 -23.44 -10.37
CA LEU A 122 6.51 -23.50 -11.47
C LEU A 122 7.18 -23.53 -12.84
N LEU A 123 8.22 -22.72 -13.05
CA LEU A 123 9.03 -22.75 -14.27
C LEU A 123 9.70 -24.11 -14.47
N GLY A 124 10.29 -24.68 -13.41
CA GLY A 124 10.92 -26.00 -13.44
C GLY A 124 9.92 -27.14 -13.69
N ALA A 125 8.66 -26.97 -13.30
CA ALA A 125 7.56 -27.90 -13.57
C ALA A 125 6.92 -27.71 -14.96
N GLY A 126 7.46 -26.82 -15.80
CA GLY A 126 6.97 -26.58 -17.17
C GLY A 126 5.84 -25.56 -17.29
N TYR A 127 5.45 -24.90 -16.19
CA TYR A 127 4.43 -23.85 -16.19
C TYR A 127 5.05 -22.48 -16.49
N ALA A 128 5.49 -22.31 -17.73
CA ALA A 128 6.00 -21.04 -18.24
C ALA A 128 4.86 -20.03 -18.46
N PRO A 129 5.10 -18.71 -18.29
CA PRO A 129 4.10 -17.67 -18.53
C PRO A 129 3.50 -17.74 -19.94
N ALA A 130 4.30 -18.05 -20.95
CA ALA A 130 3.86 -18.11 -22.35
C ALA A 130 3.10 -19.39 -22.72
N GLY A 131 3.08 -20.41 -21.84
CA GLY A 131 2.49 -21.72 -22.14
C GLY A 131 1.02 -21.87 -21.74
N ASN A 132 0.50 -20.98 -20.89
CA ASN A 132 -0.87 -21.06 -20.37
C ASN A 132 -1.34 -19.66 -19.92
N PRO A 133 -2.52 -19.18 -20.35
CA PRO A 133 -3.09 -17.92 -19.90
C PRO A 133 -3.15 -17.78 -18.37
N ALA A 134 -3.50 -18.85 -17.65
CA ALA A 134 -3.55 -18.85 -16.18
C ALA A 134 -2.16 -18.58 -15.57
N GLY A 135 -1.12 -19.18 -16.16
CA GLY A 135 0.28 -18.91 -15.85
C GLY A 135 0.62 -17.44 -16.07
N ALA A 136 0.34 -16.91 -17.26
CA ALA A 136 0.61 -15.51 -17.60
C ALA A 136 0.00 -14.53 -16.59
N PHE A 137 -1.29 -14.69 -16.25
CA PHE A 137 -1.96 -13.85 -15.26
C PHE A 137 -1.33 -14.01 -13.86
N PHE A 138 -1.03 -15.24 -13.45
CA PHE A 138 -0.38 -15.49 -12.16
C PHE A 138 0.95 -14.74 -12.05
N TYR A 139 1.86 -14.87 -13.01
CA TYR A 139 3.16 -14.19 -12.98
C TYR A 139 3.00 -12.66 -13.05
N LEU A 140 2.11 -12.16 -13.91
CA LEU A 140 1.85 -10.73 -14.05
C LEU A 140 1.34 -10.11 -12.74
N VAL A 141 0.28 -10.69 -12.17
CA VAL A 141 -0.39 -10.16 -11.00
C VAL A 141 0.48 -10.29 -9.74
N THR A 142 1.12 -11.45 -9.55
CA THR A 142 2.03 -11.64 -8.41
C THR A 142 3.32 -10.81 -8.54
N GLY A 143 3.81 -10.60 -9.77
CA GLY A 143 4.97 -9.76 -10.02
C GLY A 143 4.69 -8.28 -9.77
N LEU A 144 3.53 -7.80 -10.24
CA LEU A 144 3.07 -6.46 -9.93
C LEU A 144 2.88 -6.26 -8.43
N HIS A 145 2.27 -7.22 -7.74
CA HIS A 145 2.14 -7.17 -6.28
C HIS A 145 3.51 -7.12 -5.57
N GLY A 146 4.47 -7.94 -6.01
CA GLY A 146 5.84 -7.92 -5.49
C GLY A 146 6.53 -6.56 -5.71
N LEU A 147 6.33 -5.93 -6.87
CA LEU A 147 6.85 -4.59 -7.15
C LEU A 147 6.28 -3.54 -6.19
N HIS A 148 4.99 -3.60 -5.86
CA HIS A 148 4.37 -2.71 -4.88
C HIS A 148 4.91 -2.94 -3.48
N LEU A 149 5.14 -4.20 -3.10
CA LEU A 149 5.75 -4.53 -1.81
C LEU A 149 7.18 -3.99 -1.70
N LEU A 150 7.97 -4.05 -2.79
CA LEU A 150 9.29 -3.41 -2.87
C LEU A 150 9.18 -1.88 -2.69
N GLY A 151 8.24 -1.23 -3.38
CA GLY A 151 7.97 0.20 -3.22
C GLY A 151 7.59 0.57 -1.77
N GLY A 152 6.74 -0.24 -1.13
CA GLY A 152 6.40 -0.10 0.28
C GLY A 152 7.58 -0.30 1.23
N GLY A 153 8.51 -1.19 0.88
CA GLY A 153 9.77 -1.39 1.60
C GLY A 153 10.69 -0.17 1.52
N VAL A 154 10.79 0.47 0.35
CA VAL A 154 11.55 1.72 0.18
C VAL A 154 10.92 2.85 1.00
N ALA A 155 9.58 2.99 0.96
CA ALA A 155 8.87 3.97 1.76
C ALA A 155 9.08 3.75 3.27
N LEU A 156 9.09 2.49 3.72
CA LEU A 156 9.37 2.12 5.10
C LEU A 156 10.81 2.47 5.51
N ALA A 157 11.79 2.17 4.67
CA ALA A 157 13.20 2.53 4.91
C ALA A 157 13.37 4.05 5.02
N TRP A 158 12.69 4.81 4.16
CA TRP A 158 12.67 6.27 4.21
C TRP A 158 12.02 6.81 5.49
N ALA A 159 10.89 6.22 5.91
CA ALA A 159 10.24 6.59 7.18
C ALA A 159 11.16 6.32 8.38
N LEU A 160 11.86 5.18 8.39
CA LEU A 160 12.83 4.85 9.45
C LEU A 160 14.03 5.82 9.47
N ALA A 161 14.49 6.28 8.32
CA ALA A 161 15.56 7.27 8.22
C ALA A 161 15.13 8.66 8.72
N ARG A 162 13.83 8.97 8.71
CA ARG A 162 13.25 10.24 9.17
C ARG A 162 12.56 10.13 10.53
N ASP A 163 13.13 9.35 11.45
CA ASP A 163 12.63 9.19 12.82
C ASP A 163 11.21 8.61 12.94
N GLY A 164 10.84 7.74 12.01
CA GLY A 164 9.52 7.11 11.97
C GLY A 164 8.42 8.02 11.40
N ARG A 165 8.74 9.22 10.92
CA ARG A 165 7.76 10.06 10.22
C ARG A 165 7.23 9.32 8.98
N GLY A 166 5.95 8.95 9.02
CA GLY A 166 5.29 8.16 7.97
C GLY A 166 5.14 6.68 8.28
N LEU A 167 5.57 6.19 9.46
CA LEU A 167 5.43 4.78 9.84
C LEU A 167 3.96 4.33 9.88
N ARG A 168 3.06 5.21 10.31
CA ARG A 168 1.61 4.97 10.27
C ARG A 168 1.08 4.80 8.85
N ALA A 169 1.47 5.69 7.94
CA ALA A 169 1.09 5.57 6.53
C ALA A 169 1.66 4.28 5.89
N CYS A 170 2.89 3.89 6.27
CA CYS A 170 3.47 2.63 5.86
C CYS A 170 2.65 1.43 6.38
N ALA A 171 2.26 1.42 7.65
CA ALA A 171 1.42 0.34 8.20
C ALA A 171 0.10 0.20 7.43
N TRP A 172 -0.62 1.30 7.17
CA TRP A 172 -1.84 1.28 6.36
C TRP A 172 -1.60 0.77 4.93
N TYR A 173 -0.52 1.20 4.28
CA TYR A 173 -0.15 0.72 2.95
C TYR A 173 0.12 -0.79 2.93
N TRP A 174 0.81 -1.31 3.93
CA TRP A 174 1.08 -2.74 4.05
C TRP A 174 -0.17 -3.57 4.36
N HIS A 175 -1.11 -3.05 5.16
CA HIS A 175 -2.43 -3.67 5.36
C HIS A 175 -3.23 -3.75 4.05
N TYR A 176 -3.19 -2.68 3.25
CA TYR A 176 -3.80 -2.70 1.92
C TYR A 176 -3.19 -3.77 1.02
N LEU A 177 -1.85 -3.87 0.99
CA LEU A 177 -1.16 -4.93 0.24
C LEU A 177 -1.54 -6.33 0.72
N LEU A 178 -1.67 -6.54 2.04
CA LEU A 178 -2.17 -7.79 2.58
C LEU A 178 -3.59 -8.10 2.08
N GLY A 179 -4.49 -7.12 2.11
CA GLY A 179 -5.86 -7.28 1.61
C GLY A 179 -5.91 -7.67 0.12
N VAL A 180 -5.12 -6.98 -0.70
CA VAL A 180 -4.97 -7.32 -2.13
C VAL A 180 -4.40 -8.74 -2.27
N TRP A 181 -3.37 -9.09 -1.51
CA TRP A 181 -2.78 -10.44 -1.55
C TRP A 181 -3.80 -11.53 -1.19
N LEU A 182 -4.62 -11.33 -0.16
CA LEU A 182 -5.65 -12.29 0.24
C LEU A 182 -6.71 -12.47 -0.84
N LEU A 183 -7.13 -11.37 -1.49
CA LEU A 183 -8.03 -11.44 -2.65
C LEU A 183 -7.40 -12.26 -3.79
N LEU A 184 -6.15 -11.99 -4.12
CA LEU A 184 -5.41 -12.72 -5.15
C LEU A 184 -5.28 -14.20 -4.77
N PHE A 185 -4.88 -14.49 -3.54
CA PHE A 185 -4.74 -15.84 -3.03
C PHE A 185 -6.07 -16.62 -3.09
N ALA A 186 -7.19 -16.00 -2.70
CA ALA A 186 -8.52 -16.56 -2.87
C ALA A 186 -8.87 -16.81 -4.36
N LEU A 187 -8.52 -15.84 -5.21
CA LEU A 187 -8.39 -15.93 -6.67
C LEU A 187 -7.88 -17.29 -7.17
N LEU A 188 -6.64 -17.54 -6.78
CA LEU A 188 -5.85 -18.70 -7.18
C LEU A 188 -6.36 -20.00 -6.55
N LEU A 189 -6.91 -19.94 -5.34
CA LEU A 189 -7.48 -21.11 -4.67
C LEU A 189 -8.79 -21.55 -5.32
N GLY A 190 -9.63 -20.59 -5.72
CA GLY A 190 -10.93 -20.82 -6.33
C GLY A 190 -10.88 -21.20 -7.82
N SER A 191 -9.73 -21.03 -8.48
CA SER A 191 -9.46 -21.45 -9.87
C SER A 191 -8.94 -22.87 -10.02
#